data_AF-A0A2R7SNZ6-F1
#
_entry.id   AF-A0A2R7SNZ6-F1
#
_cell.length_a   1.000
_cell.length_b   1.000
_cell.length_c   1.000
_cell.angle_alpha   90.00
_cell.angle_beta   90.00
_cell.angle_gamma   90.00
#
_symmetry.space_group_name_H-M   'P 1'
#
loop_
_entity.id
_entity.type
_entity.pdbx_description
1 polymer ?
#
loop_
_entity_poly.entity_id
_entity_poly.type
_entity_poly.pdbx_seq_one_letter_code
_entity_poly.pdbx_strand_id
1 'polypeptide(L)'
;MNTAPTFRRVVIAGGGTAGWMMAALMSKLLGKQLDITLVESEEIGTVGVGEATIPALHTFHNLLGIEEPAFMAATNATFKLGINFEGWHDIGKDYFHSFGTTGTDHWSAGFQHFWLKGRATGIAKAYTDYNPETVAAFANRFAHLPRNGLNYAYHLDASRYAQYLRTMSEAHGVRRVEGKIATVLQEGPGEGRDRDITALQMQDGSRIGGDLFIDCTGFRSLLLGETLGVGYEDWSHWLPCDRAVA
;
A
#
# COMPACT_ATOMS: atom_id res chain seq x y z
N MET A 1 30.44 -25.61 10.19
CA MET A 1 29.31 -25.79 9.24
C MET A 1 28.28 -24.74 9.60
N ASN A 2 27.84 -23.92 8.64
CA ASN A 2 26.86 -22.88 8.91
C ASN A 2 25.49 -23.56 9.06
N THR A 3 25.08 -23.84 10.29
CA THR A 3 23.83 -24.56 10.64
C THR A 3 22.61 -23.62 10.64
N ALA A 4 22.66 -22.52 9.89
CA ALA A 4 21.52 -21.64 9.77
C ALA A 4 20.39 -22.40 9.04
N PRO A 5 19.17 -22.42 9.58
CA PRO A 5 18.05 -23.08 8.93
C PRO A 5 17.87 -22.52 7.51
N THR A 6 17.68 -23.41 6.53
CA THR A 6 17.46 -23.01 5.15
C THR A 6 16.08 -22.42 5.00
N PHE A 7 16.03 -21.11 4.88
CA PHE A 7 14.82 -20.35 4.60
C PHE A 7 14.43 -20.50 3.14
N ARG A 8 13.34 -21.22 2.84
CA ARG A 8 12.88 -21.39 1.45
C ARG A 8 11.38 -21.24 1.28
N ARG A 9 10.57 -21.64 2.26
CA ARG A 9 9.11 -21.67 2.13
C ARG A 9 8.51 -20.45 2.79
N VAL A 10 7.83 -19.62 2.01
CA VAL A 10 7.13 -18.43 2.51
C VAL A 10 5.63 -18.63 2.35
N VAL A 11 4.90 -18.39 3.43
CA VAL A 11 3.43 -18.49 3.47
C VAL A 11 2.86 -17.11 3.77
N ILE A 12 2.05 -16.59 2.84
CA ILE A 12 1.33 -15.33 3.00
C ILE A 12 -0.10 -15.68 3.41
N ALA A 13 -0.51 -15.28 4.62
CA ALA A 13 -1.84 -15.53 5.15
C ALA A 13 -2.74 -14.32 4.91
N GLY A 14 -3.64 -14.40 3.95
CA GLY A 14 -4.53 -13.32 3.53
C GLY A 14 -4.16 -12.77 2.16
N GLY A 15 -5.19 -12.49 1.36
CA GLY A 15 -5.08 -11.95 0.01
C GLY A 15 -5.23 -10.43 -0.03
N GLY A 16 -6.09 -9.95 -0.93
CA GLY A 16 -6.33 -8.53 -1.14
C GLY A 16 -5.06 -7.78 -1.58
N THR A 17 -5.05 -6.45 -1.41
CA THR A 17 -3.90 -5.63 -1.81
C THR A 17 -2.64 -5.99 -1.03
N ALA A 18 -2.73 -6.14 0.29
CA ALA A 18 -1.57 -6.48 1.14
C ALA A 18 -0.89 -7.79 0.72
N GLY A 19 -1.65 -8.88 0.63
CA GLY A 19 -1.13 -10.20 0.29
C GLY A 19 -0.56 -10.26 -1.12
N TRP A 20 -1.30 -9.74 -2.11
CA TRP A 20 -0.88 -9.79 -3.51
C TRP A 20 0.24 -8.81 -3.86
N MET A 21 0.37 -7.67 -3.17
CA MET A 21 1.56 -6.82 -3.27
C MET A 21 2.81 -7.52 -2.73
N MET A 22 2.69 -8.19 -1.58
CA MET A 22 3.82 -8.95 -1.02
C MET A 22 4.21 -10.12 -1.93
N ALA A 23 3.23 -10.88 -2.42
CA ALA A 23 3.45 -12.00 -3.33
C ALA A 23 4.13 -11.55 -4.62
N ALA A 24 3.68 -10.44 -5.23
CA ALA A 24 4.27 -9.91 -6.44
C ALA A 24 5.73 -9.48 -6.25
N LEU A 25 6.02 -8.76 -5.16
CA LEU A 25 7.38 -8.31 -4.84
C LEU A 25 8.32 -9.48 -4.58
N MET A 26 7.93 -10.41 -3.72
CA MET A 26 8.77 -11.56 -3.35
C MET A 26 9.00 -12.50 -4.54
N SER A 27 7.97 -12.81 -5.30
CA SER A 27 8.10 -13.71 -6.45
C SER A 27 8.96 -13.11 -7.56
N LYS A 28 8.81 -11.80 -7.83
CA LYS A 28 9.65 -11.11 -8.80
C LYS A 28 11.13 -11.10 -8.42
N LEU A 29 11.45 -10.79 -7.17
CA LEU A 29 12.82 -10.59 -6.72
C LEU A 29 13.51 -11.90 -6.31
N LEU A 30 12.77 -12.80 -5.68
CA LEU A 30 13.30 -13.98 -4.98
C LEU A 30 12.63 -15.30 -5.39
N GLY A 31 11.68 -15.31 -6.33
CA GLY A 31 10.91 -16.50 -6.70
C GLY A 31 11.74 -17.68 -7.24
N LYS A 32 12.98 -17.44 -7.67
CA LYS A 32 13.92 -18.53 -8.05
C LYS A 32 14.52 -19.25 -6.83
N GLN A 33 14.43 -18.67 -5.65
CA GLN A 33 15.03 -19.17 -4.40
C GLN A 33 13.98 -19.53 -3.35
N LEU A 34 12.75 -19.03 -3.49
CA LEU A 34 11.67 -19.18 -2.52
C LEU A 34 10.46 -19.91 -3.12
N ASP A 35 9.91 -20.83 -2.34
CA ASP A 35 8.61 -21.46 -2.57
C ASP A 35 7.54 -20.62 -1.87
N ILE A 36 6.79 -19.82 -2.64
CA ILE A 36 5.83 -18.86 -2.10
C ILE A 36 4.41 -19.41 -2.24
N THR A 37 3.71 -19.53 -1.12
CA THR A 37 2.29 -19.89 -1.07
C THR A 37 1.48 -18.75 -0.47
N LEU A 38 0.38 -18.36 -1.12
CA LEU A 38 -0.59 -17.41 -0.57
C LEU A 38 -1.90 -18.14 -0.28
N VAL A 39 -2.41 -17.94 0.93
CA VAL A 39 -3.68 -18.50 1.41
C VAL A 39 -4.71 -17.38 1.51
N GLU A 40 -5.81 -17.48 0.77
CA GLU A 40 -6.92 -16.52 0.83
C GLU A 40 -8.27 -17.23 0.69
N SER A 41 -9.36 -16.56 1.08
CA SER A 41 -10.72 -17.09 0.91
C SER A 41 -11.58 -16.07 0.18
N GLU A 42 -12.33 -16.54 -0.83
CA GLU A 42 -13.27 -15.69 -1.59
C GLU A 42 -14.47 -15.25 -0.74
N GLU A 43 -14.74 -15.96 0.35
CA GLU A 43 -15.77 -15.59 1.32
C GLU A 43 -15.37 -14.40 2.20
N ILE A 44 -14.08 -14.04 2.22
CA ILE A 44 -13.57 -12.89 2.97
C ILE A 44 -13.40 -11.74 1.98
N GLY A 45 -14.42 -10.89 1.90
CA GLY A 45 -14.38 -9.69 1.06
C GLY A 45 -13.28 -8.72 1.49
N THR A 46 -12.70 -8.04 0.51
CA THR A 46 -11.79 -6.90 0.76
C THR A 46 -12.59 -5.65 1.09
N VAL A 47 -12.06 -4.83 2.00
CA VAL A 47 -12.59 -3.49 2.23
C VAL A 47 -12.15 -2.60 1.06
N GLY A 48 -13.11 -2.06 0.30
CA GLY A 48 -12.86 -0.98 -0.68
C GLY A 48 -13.13 -1.34 -2.15
N VAL A 49 -13.83 -0.43 -2.85
CA VAL A 49 -14.12 -0.47 -4.30
C VAL A 49 -13.39 0.62 -5.10
N GLY A 50 -12.79 1.60 -4.42
CA GLY A 50 -11.91 2.62 -5.02
C GLY A 50 -10.94 3.18 -3.98
N GLU A 51 -9.66 3.31 -4.34
CA GLU A 51 -8.59 3.71 -3.43
C GLU A 51 -7.67 4.75 -4.07
N ALA A 52 -7.25 5.74 -3.29
CA ALA A 52 -6.31 6.77 -3.71
C ALA A 52 -4.89 6.43 -3.23
N THR A 53 -3.89 6.61 -4.08
CA THR A 53 -2.49 6.26 -3.78
C THR A 53 -1.61 7.51 -3.65
N ILE A 54 -0.31 7.28 -3.45
CA ILE A 54 0.74 8.31 -3.43
C ILE A 54 1.88 7.92 -4.39
N PRO A 55 2.77 8.86 -4.79
CA PRO A 55 3.78 8.63 -5.84
C PRO A 55 4.75 7.47 -5.55
N ALA A 56 4.87 7.02 -4.30
CA ALA A 56 5.68 5.85 -3.93
C ALA A 56 5.29 4.57 -4.70
N LEU A 57 4.04 4.47 -5.17
CA LEU A 57 3.59 3.32 -5.96
C LEU A 57 4.33 3.20 -7.30
N HIS A 58 4.83 4.30 -7.87
CA HIS A 58 5.69 4.27 -9.06
C HIS A 58 6.96 3.45 -8.83
N THR A 59 7.61 3.66 -7.68
CA THR A 59 8.81 2.90 -7.32
C THR A 59 8.49 1.42 -7.20
N PHE A 60 7.35 1.08 -6.60
CA PHE A 60 6.89 -0.31 -6.51
C PHE A 60 6.65 -0.93 -7.90
N HIS A 61 5.96 -0.23 -8.79
CA HIS A 61 5.74 -0.68 -10.18
C HIS A 61 7.04 -0.83 -10.96
N ASN A 62 7.99 0.09 -10.80
CA ASN A 62 9.31 0.02 -11.43
C ASN A 62 10.12 -1.20 -10.98
N LEU A 63 10.09 -1.53 -9.68
CA LEU A 63 10.73 -2.75 -9.16
C LEU A 63 10.12 -4.03 -9.75
N LEU A 64 8.81 -4.01 -10.01
CA LEU A 64 8.08 -5.12 -10.59
C LEU A 64 8.21 -5.22 -12.12
N GLY A 65 8.57 -4.11 -12.78
CA GLY A 65 8.51 -3.97 -14.23
C GLY A 65 7.06 -3.94 -14.72
N ILE A 66 6.17 -3.27 -13.98
CA ILE A 66 4.79 -3.05 -14.37
C ILE A 66 4.73 -1.88 -15.33
N GLU A 67 4.14 -2.11 -16.50
CA GLU A 67 3.85 -1.06 -17.48
C GLU A 67 2.62 -0.26 -17.05
N GLU A 68 2.80 1.03 -16.80
CA GLU A 68 1.75 1.91 -16.28
C GLU A 68 0.47 1.89 -17.13
N PRO A 69 0.49 2.00 -18.47
CA PRO A 69 -0.75 1.97 -19.26
C PRO A 69 -1.55 0.68 -19.10
N ALA A 70 -0.86 -0.46 -18.99
CA ALA A 70 -1.49 -1.77 -18.82
C ALA A 70 -2.12 -1.90 -17.43
N PHE A 71 -1.38 -1.50 -16.38
CA PHE A 71 -1.88 -1.45 -15.02
C PHE A 71 -3.11 -0.54 -14.91
N MET A 72 -3.04 0.68 -15.44
CA MET A 72 -4.13 1.64 -15.33
C MET A 72 -5.40 1.13 -16.03
N ALA A 73 -5.26 0.57 -17.23
CA ALA A 73 -6.38 -0.02 -17.96
C ALA A 73 -7.01 -1.21 -17.21
N ALA A 74 -6.19 -2.08 -16.61
CA ALA A 74 -6.66 -3.23 -15.86
C ALA A 74 -7.41 -2.84 -14.57
N THR A 75 -7.08 -1.70 -13.97
CA THR A 75 -7.55 -1.29 -12.64
C THR A 75 -8.53 -0.13 -12.64
N ASN A 76 -9.06 0.26 -13.81
CA ASN A 76 -9.90 1.46 -13.97
C ASN A 76 -9.25 2.72 -13.37
N ALA A 77 -7.93 2.82 -13.46
CA ALA A 77 -7.23 3.88 -12.77
C ALA A 77 -7.34 5.23 -13.48
N THR A 78 -7.30 6.29 -12.68
CA THR A 78 -7.15 7.67 -13.13
C THR A 78 -5.94 8.31 -12.46
N PHE A 79 -5.41 9.38 -13.04
CA PHE A 79 -4.30 10.12 -12.44
C PHE A 79 -4.76 10.96 -11.24
N LYS A 80 -3.89 11.06 -10.24
CA LYS A 80 -4.07 11.88 -9.03
C LYS A 80 -2.94 12.89 -8.93
N LEU A 81 -3.26 14.16 -8.70
CA LEU A 81 -2.28 15.25 -8.55
C LEU A 81 -2.21 15.81 -7.12
N GLY A 82 -3.13 15.42 -6.24
CA GLY A 82 -3.23 15.93 -4.89
C GLY A 82 -4.55 15.55 -4.23
N ILE A 83 -4.90 16.27 -3.18
CA ILE A 83 -6.13 16.12 -2.40
C ILE A 83 -6.71 17.52 -2.16
N ASN A 84 -8.00 17.70 -2.48
CA ASN A 84 -8.72 18.90 -2.10
C ASN A 84 -9.28 18.74 -0.69
N PHE A 85 -8.91 19.63 0.23
CA PHE A 85 -9.41 19.66 1.60
C PHE A 85 -10.44 20.78 1.74
N GLU A 86 -11.72 20.41 1.69
CA GLU A 86 -12.85 21.34 1.77
C GLU A 86 -13.35 21.49 3.20
N GLY A 87 -13.52 22.73 3.67
CA GLY A 87 -14.08 23.02 4.99
C GLY A 87 -13.21 22.63 6.20
N TRP A 88 -11.97 22.18 6.00
CA TRP A 88 -11.09 21.71 7.08
C TRP A 88 -10.56 22.83 7.97
N HIS A 89 -10.18 23.97 7.39
CA HIS A 89 -9.71 25.12 8.18
C HIS A 89 -10.89 25.87 8.80
N ASP A 90 -11.95 26.10 8.02
CA ASP A 90 -13.19 26.77 8.41
C ASP A 90 -14.25 26.55 7.32
N ILE A 91 -15.52 26.87 7.59
CA ILE A 91 -16.59 26.80 6.60
C ILE A 91 -16.25 27.69 5.39
N GLY A 92 -16.22 27.09 4.19
CA GLY A 92 -15.90 27.77 2.94
C GLY A 92 -14.42 28.15 2.79
N LYS A 93 -13.52 27.60 3.61
CA LYS A 93 -12.07 27.79 3.49
C LYS A 93 -11.39 26.48 3.10
N ASP A 94 -11.25 26.32 1.79
CA ASP A 94 -10.67 25.14 1.17
C ASP A 94 -9.20 25.35 0.86
N TYR A 95 -8.44 24.26 0.79
CA TYR A 95 -7.08 24.29 0.25
C TYR A 95 -6.74 22.99 -0.47
N PHE A 96 -5.81 23.06 -1.42
CA PHE A 96 -5.35 21.91 -2.17
C PHE A 96 -3.97 21.47 -1.67
N HIS A 97 -3.86 20.21 -1.26
CA HIS A 97 -2.59 19.56 -0.95
C HIS A 97 -2.13 18.78 -2.18
N SER A 98 -1.32 19.41 -3.02
CA SER A 98 -0.74 18.79 -4.20
C SER A 98 0.48 17.91 -3.89
N PHE A 99 0.82 17.07 -4.85
CA PHE A 99 2.17 16.54 -4.96
C PHE A 99 3.15 17.60 -5.51
N GLY A 100 4.44 17.24 -5.54
CA GLY A 100 5.49 18.11 -6.08
C GLY A 100 5.89 19.22 -5.13
N THR A 101 6.47 20.29 -5.69
CA THR A 101 7.03 21.41 -4.94
C THR A 101 6.39 22.73 -5.39
N THR A 102 6.31 23.71 -4.49
CA THR A 102 5.77 25.03 -4.82
C THR A 102 6.90 26.03 -5.01
N GLY A 103 6.90 26.73 -6.15
CA GLY A 103 7.87 27.78 -6.47
C GLY A 103 9.30 27.29 -6.64
N THR A 104 10.27 28.10 -6.22
CA THR A 104 11.71 27.80 -6.35
C THR A 104 12.42 28.20 -5.07
N ASP A 105 13.13 27.24 -4.48
CA ASP A 105 13.89 27.45 -3.26
C ASP A 105 15.21 28.19 -3.51
N HIS A 106 15.72 28.82 -2.46
CA HIS A 106 17.11 29.22 -2.35
C HIS A 106 17.82 28.25 -1.40
N TRP A 107 19.13 28.02 -1.58
CA TRP A 107 19.88 27.05 -0.75
C TRP A 107 19.77 27.33 0.76
N SER A 108 19.56 28.59 1.16
CA SER A 108 19.44 29.00 2.56
C SER A 108 18.01 29.12 3.07
N ALA A 109 17.01 29.09 2.19
CA ALA A 109 15.60 29.35 2.55
C ALA A 109 14.65 28.78 1.49
N GLY A 110 13.62 28.06 1.94
CA GLY A 110 12.56 27.59 1.06
C GLY A 110 11.69 28.72 0.49
N PHE A 111 11.01 28.43 -0.61
CA PHE A 111 10.17 29.35 -1.38
C PHE A 111 9.13 30.07 -0.51
N GLN A 112 8.58 29.38 0.50
CA GLN A 112 7.58 29.94 1.41
C GLN A 112 8.05 31.24 2.08
N HIS A 113 9.34 31.42 2.34
CA HIS A 113 9.86 32.65 2.96
C HIS A 113 9.75 33.84 2.00
N PHE A 114 10.10 33.63 0.74
CA PHE A 114 9.98 34.65 -0.31
C PHE A 114 8.51 34.94 -0.61
N TRP A 115 7.67 33.92 -0.68
CA TRP A 115 6.22 34.08 -0.86
C TRP A 115 5.59 34.87 0.30
N LEU A 116 5.93 34.57 1.56
CA LEU A 116 5.43 35.32 2.72
C LEU A 116 5.83 36.79 2.66
N LYS A 117 7.08 37.09 2.29
CA LYS A 117 7.53 38.47 2.06
C LYS A 117 6.75 39.13 0.94
N GLY A 118 6.58 38.44 -0.20
CA GLY A 118 5.81 38.94 -1.34
C GLY A 118 4.34 39.20 -1.01
N ARG A 119 3.74 38.35 -0.17
CA ARG A 119 2.37 38.53 0.35
C ARG A 119 2.29 39.78 1.22
N ALA A 120 3.24 39.97 2.13
CA ALA A 120 3.29 41.15 3.00
C ALA A 120 3.49 42.46 2.23
N THR A 121 4.14 42.42 1.07
CA THR A 121 4.33 43.59 0.19
C THR A 121 3.28 43.69 -0.94
N GLY A 122 2.27 42.82 -0.97
CA GLY A 122 1.16 42.90 -1.93
C GLY A 122 1.50 42.47 -3.37
N ILE A 123 2.57 41.71 -3.58
CA ILE A 123 3.02 41.26 -4.92
C ILE A 123 2.81 39.76 -5.19
N ALA A 124 2.51 38.97 -4.16
CA ALA A 124 2.31 37.53 -4.30
C ALA A 124 0.86 37.20 -4.69
N LYS A 125 0.71 36.18 -5.54
CA LYS A 125 -0.57 35.49 -5.76
C LYS A 125 -0.84 34.45 -4.67
N ALA A 126 -1.91 33.66 -4.83
CA ALA A 126 -2.16 32.51 -3.97
C ALA A 126 -0.96 31.55 -4.01
N TYR A 127 -0.65 30.89 -2.89
CA TYR A 127 0.51 29.99 -2.79
C TYR A 127 0.43 28.85 -3.84
N THR A 128 -0.78 28.34 -4.05
CA THR A 128 -1.11 27.28 -5.01
C THR A 128 -0.86 27.66 -6.47
N ASP A 129 -0.86 28.95 -6.82
CA ASP A 129 -0.60 29.41 -8.20
C ASP A 129 0.85 29.16 -8.64
N TYR A 130 1.73 28.85 -7.67
CA TYR A 130 3.14 28.56 -7.91
C TYR A 130 3.44 27.05 -7.90
N ASN A 131 2.42 26.19 -7.92
CA ASN A 131 2.57 24.74 -7.99
C ASN A 131 1.91 24.16 -9.27
N PRO A 132 2.70 23.55 -10.18
CA PRO A 132 2.17 23.01 -11.44
C PRO A 132 1.07 21.95 -11.25
N GLU A 133 1.22 21.06 -10.28
CA GLU A 133 0.25 19.98 -10.00
C GLU A 133 -1.10 20.55 -9.57
N THR A 134 -1.11 21.59 -8.73
CA THR A 134 -2.34 22.26 -8.30
C THR A 134 -3.03 22.96 -9.46
N VAL A 135 -2.27 23.70 -10.27
CA VAL A 135 -2.79 24.39 -11.45
C VAL A 135 -3.39 23.38 -12.44
N ALA A 136 -2.70 22.26 -12.67
CA ALA A 136 -3.18 21.18 -13.54
C ALA A 136 -4.44 20.50 -12.98
N ALA A 137 -4.50 20.26 -11.66
CA ALA A 137 -5.65 19.67 -10.99
C ALA A 137 -6.92 20.53 -11.16
N PHE A 138 -6.84 21.83 -10.85
CA PHE A 138 -7.99 22.73 -11.03
C PHE A 138 -8.38 22.95 -12.49
N ALA A 139 -7.44 22.76 -13.43
CA ALA A 139 -7.73 22.80 -14.85
C ALA A 139 -8.26 21.46 -15.42
N ASN A 140 -8.35 20.40 -14.61
CA ASN A 140 -8.65 19.03 -15.05
C ASN A 140 -7.76 18.57 -16.22
N ARG A 141 -6.45 18.79 -16.09
CA ARG A 141 -5.46 18.46 -17.13
C ARG A 141 -4.42 17.51 -16.59
N PHE A 142 -4.00 16.58 -17.43
CA PHE A 142 -2.88 15.70 -17.14
C PHE A 142 -2.15 15.31 -18.43
N ALA A 143 -0.82 15.27 -18.35
CA ALA A 143 0.05 14.58 -19.28
C ALA A 143 1.40 14.35 -18.59
N HIS A 144 2.10 13.29 -18.98
CA HIS A 144 3.50 13.12 -18.59
C HIS A 144 4.34 14.29 -19.12
N LEU A 145 5.18 14.84 -18.25
CA LEU A 145 6.17 15.85 -18.62
C LEU A 145 7.59 15.26 -18.59
N PRO A 146 8.49 15.72 -19.49
CA PRO A 146 9.87 15.25 -19.50
C PRO A 146 10.53 15.40 -18.12
N ARG A 147 11.42 14.46 -17.78
CA ARG A 147 12.21 14.47 -16.53
C ARG A 147 11.34 14.54 -15.26
N ASN A 148 10.19 13.86 -15.26
CA ASN A 148 9.23 13.85 -14.15
C ASN A 148 8.79 15.26 -13.73
N GLY A 149 8.55 16.13 -14.73
CA GLY A 149 8.15 17.52 -14.50
C GLY A 149 6.76 17.70 -13.88
N LEU A 150 6.02 16.62 -13.64
CA LEU A 150 4.76 16.61 -12.92
C LEU A 150 4.73 15.38 -12.00
N ASN A 151 4.45 15.59 -10.72
CA ASN A 151 4.33 14.51 -9.74
C ASN A 151 2.88 14.07 -9.65
N TYR A 152 2.66 12.76 -9.65
CA TYR A 152 1.32 12.20 -9.65
C TYR A 152 1.28 10.82 -9.01
N ALA A 153 0.07 10.34 -8.77
CA ALA A 153 -0.22 8.98 -8.35
C ALA A 153 -1.52 8.54 -9.04
N TYR A 154 -2.23 7.57 -8.45
CA TYR A 154 -3.43 6.99 -9.05
C TYR A 154 -4.61 6.96 -8.07
N HIS A 155 -5.82 7.14 -8.61
CA HIS A 155 -7.02 6.54 -8.04
C HIS A 155 -7.26 5.23 -8.79
N LEU A 156 -7.56 4.13 -8.10
CA LEU A 156 -7.68 2.81 -8.71
C LEU A 156 -8.75 1.96 -8.02
N ASP A 157 -9.21 0.91 -8.70
CA ASP A 157 -10.00 -0.16 -8.09
C ASP A 157 -9.05 -1.16 -7.41
N ALA A 158 -9.08 -1.20 -6.08
CA ALA A 158 -8.19 -2.02 -5.26
C ALA A 158 -8.40 -3.53 -5.48
N SER A 159 -9.63 -3.96 -5.76
CA SER A 159 -9.95 -5.37 -6.03
C SER A 159 -9.36 -5.80 -7.37
N ARG A 160 -9.50 -4.97 -8.40
CA ARG A 160 -8.86 -5.20 -9.71
C ARG A 160 -7.34 -5.15 -9.61
N TYR A 161 -6.79 -4.26 -8.78
CA TYR A 161 -5.35 -4.19 -8.56
C TYR A 161 -4.80 -5.46 -7.89
N ALA A 162 -5.48 -5.97 -6.87
CA ALA A 162 -5.14 -7.25 -6.26
C ALA A 162 -5.20 -8.40 -7.27
N GLN A 163 -6.23 -8.45 -8.13
CA GLN A 163 -6.33 -9.45 -9.21
C GLN A 163 -5.20 -9.33 -10.25
N TYR A 164 -4.86 -8.10 -10.66
CA TYR A 164 -3.76 -7.83 -11.57
C TYR A 164 -2.43 -8.36 -11.01
N LEU A 165 -2.15 -8.06 -9.73
CA LEU A 165 -0.96 -8.55 -9.04
C LEU A 165 -0.99 -10.06 -8.81
N ARG A 166 -2.16 -10.66 -8.60
CA ARG A 166 -2.34 -12.11 -8.53
C ARG A 166 -1.91 -12.78 -9.82
N THR A 167 -2.42 -12.34 -10.97
CA THR A 167 -2.05 -12.90 -12.27
C THR A 167 -0.54 -12.79 -12.51
N MET A 168 0.05 -11.64 -12.17
CA MET A 168 1.49 -11.46 -12.23
C MET A 168 2.24 -12.44 -11.31
N SER A 169 1.79 -12.59 -10.06
CA SER A 169 2.44 -13.44 -9.05
C SER A 169 2.39 -14.92 -9.41
N GLU A 170 1.23 -15.42 -9.86
CA GLU A 170 1.05 -16.81 -10.31
C GLU A 170 1.96 -17.11 -11.52
N ALA A 171 2.12 -16.16 -12.45
CA ALA A 171 3.07 -16.29 -13.56
C ALA A 171 4.55 -16.35 -13.11
N HIS A 172 4.86 -15.85 -11.92
CA HIS A 172 6.19 -15.96 -11.28
C HIS A 172 6.28 -17.14 -10.30
N GLY A 173 5.33 -18.06 -10.32
CA GLY A 173 5.38 -19.32 -9.57
C GLY A 173 4.77 -19.28 -8.17
N VAL A 174 4.07 -18.20 -7.79
CA VAL A 174 3.32 -18.18 -6.52
C VAL A 174 2.18 -19.20 -6.59
N ARG A 175 2.11 -20.08 -5.58
CA ARG A 175 1.00 -21.01 -5.41
C ARG A 175 -0.12 -20.34 -4.61
N ARG A 176 -1.28 -20.18 -5.22
CA ARG A 176 -2.51 -19.85 -4.47
C ARG A 176 -3.10 -21.10 -3.84
N VAL A 177 -3.55 -20.97 -2.59
CA VAL A 177 -4.44 -21.92 -1.94
C VAL A 177 -5.70 -21.18 -1.52
N GLU A 178 -6.83 -21.59 -2.08
CA GLU A 178 -8.14 -21.11 -1.65
C GLU A 178 -8.55 -21.84 -0.38
N GLY A 179 -9.08 -21.09 0.58
CA GLY A 179 -9.72 -21.63 1.76
C GLY A 179 -9.47 -20.81 3.02
N LYS A 180 -10.09 -21.23 4.11
CA LYS A 180 -9.96 -20.58 5.41
C LYS A 180 -8.96 -21.30 6.30
N ILE A 181 -8.17 -20.51 7.02
CA ILE A 181 -7.28 -21.00 8.08
C ILE A 181 -8.14 -21.31 9.30
N ALA A 182 -8.10 -22.55 9.76
CA ALA A 182 -8.78 -23.00 10.98
C ALA A 182 -7.93 -22.73 12.22
N THR A 183 -6.63 -23.01 12.16
CA THR A 183 -5.72 -22.89 13.31
C THR A 183 -4.29 -22.61 12.83
N VAL A 184 -3.55 -21.83 13.59
CA VAL A 184 -2.10 -21.62 13.38
C VAL A 184 -1.33 -22.57 14.29
N LEU A 185 -0.42 -23.33 13.73
CA LEU A 185 0.38 -24.31 14.47
C LEU A 185 1.70 -23.68 14.88
N GLN A 186 2.07 -23.84 16.16
CA GLN A 186 3.32 -23.34 16.73
C GLN A 186 4.12 -24.46 17.39
N GLU A 187 5.45 -24.33 17.41
CA GLU A 187 6.37 -25.25 18.10
C GLU A 187 7.40 -24.48 18.94
N GLY A 188 7.98 -25.15 19.94
CA GLY A 188 8.93 -24.55 20.88
C GLY A 188 8.37 -24.36 22.29
N PRO A 189 9.24 -24.01 23.26
CA PRO A 189 8.83 -23.73 24.64
C PRO A 189 8.16 -22.35 24.76
N GLY A 190 7.40 -22.13 25.83
CA GLY A 190 6.73 -20.84 26.09
C GLY A 190 5.37 -20.70 25.43
N GLU A 191 4.92 -19.46 25.23
CA GLU A 191 3.61 -19.12 24.65
C GLU A 191 3.74 -17.92 23.70
N GLY A 192 2.77 -17.76 22.80
CA GLY A 192 2.74 -16.64 21.86
C GLY A 192 4.02 -16.55 21.03
N ARG A 193 4.65 -15.36 21.02
CA ARG A 193 5.89 -15.06 20.29
C ARG A 193 7.13 -15.87 20.69
N ASP A 194 7.10 -16.58 21.82
CA ASP A 194 8.21 -17.45 22.24
C ASP A 194 8.24 -18.76 21.43
N ARG A 195 7.17 -19.04 20.67
CA ARG A 195 7.01 -20.22 19.81
C ARG A 195 6.99 -19.84 18.33
N ASP A 196 7.70 -20.60 17.52
CA ASP A 196 7.75 -20.40 16.08
C ASP A 196 6.48 -20.94 15.42
N ILE A 197 5.92 -20.19 14.47
CA ILE A 197 4.85 -20.69 13.60
C ILE A 197 5.45 -21.71 12.63
N THR A 198 4.85 -22.90 12.55
CA THR A 198 5.35 -23.98 11.69
C THR A 198 4.41 -24.31 10.54
N ALA A 199 3.11 -24.04 10.67
CA ALA A 199 2.13 -24.29 9.63
C ALA A 199 0.79 -23.57 9.86
N LEU A 200 0.02 -23.45 8.78
CA LEU A 200 -1.41 -23.15 8.81
C LEU A 200 -2.19 -24.45 8.64
N GLN A 201 -3.10 -24.72 9.58
CA GLN A 201 -4.10 -25.78 9.47
C GLN A 201 -5.34 -25.20 8.79
N MET A 202 -5.69 -25.73 7.62
CA MET A 202 -6.85 -25.31 6.85
C MET A 202 -8.12 -26.00 7.34
N GLN A 203 -9.29 -25.41 7.04
CA GLN A 203 -10.60 -25.98 7.40
C GLN A 203 -10.91 -27.32 6.73
N ASP A 204 -10.35 -27.58 5.55
CA ASP A 204 -10.49 -28.86 4.83
C ASP A 204 -9.59 -29.96 5.39
N GLY A 205 -8.83 -29.68 6.46
CA GLY A 205 -7.87 -30.60 7.08
C GLY A 205 -6.48 -30.57 6.46
N SER A 206 -6.27 -29.85 5.34
CA SER A 206 -4.94 -29.72 4.75
C SER A 206 -4.01 -28.85 5.61
N ARG A 207 -2.70 -29.13 5.52
CA ARG A 207 -1.65 -28.42 6.28
C ARG A 207 -0.70 -27.72 5.32
N ILE A 208 -0.43 -26.44 5.57
CA ILE A 208 0.50 -25.62 4.79
C ILE A 208 1.67 -25.23 5.68
N GLY A 209 2.79 -25.93 5.54
CA GLY A 209 4.03 -25.65 6.26
C GLY A 209 4.86 -24.55 5.61
N GLY A 210 5.59 -23.79 6.43
CA GLY A 210 6.41 -22.66 6.00
C GLY A 210 7.59 -22.41 6.94
N ASP A 211 8.53 -21.60 6.47
CA ASP A 211 9.70 -21.13 7.23
C ASP A 211 9.54 -19.64 7.61
N LEU A 212 8.76 -18.88 6.81
CA LEU A 212 8.26 -17.54 7.15
C LEU A 212 6.79 -17.43 6.88
N PHE A 213 6.11 -16.72 7.77
CA PHE A 213 4.71 -16.39 7.63
C PHE A 213 4.54 -14.88 7.59
N ILE A 214 3.83 -14.39 6.58
CA ILE A 214 3.46 -12.97 6.44
C ILE A 214 1.98 -12.85 6.78
N ASP A 215 1.66 -12.02 7.78
CA ASP A 215 0.29 -11.74 8.17
C ASP A 215 -0.32 -10.65 7.28
N CYS A 216 -1.28 -11.04 6.45
CA CYS A 216 -2.10 -10.17 5.62
C CYS A 216 -3.59 -10.39 5.92
N THR A 217 -3.93 -10.85 7.14
CA THR A 217 -5.30 -11.22 7.53
C THR A 217 -6.17 -10.03 7.95
N GLY A 218 -5.69 -8.81 7.75
CA GLY A 218 -6.39 -7.56 8.06
C GLY A 218 -6.51 -7.31 9.57
N PHE A 219 -7.58 -6.65 9.99
CA PHE A 219 -7.84 -6.32 11.40
C PHE A 219 -7.86 -7.52 12.35
N ARG A 220 -8.07 -8.72 11.81
CA ARG A 220 -8.02 -9.95 12.60
C ARG A 220 -6.64 -10.20 13.20
N SER A 221 -5.56 -9.84 12.49
CA SER A 221 -4.18 -10.06 12.94
C SER A 221 -3.95 -11.50 13.44
N LEU A 222 -4.38 -12.48 12.62
CA LEU A 222 -4.46 -13.88 13.00
C LEU A 222 -3.10 -14.46 13.46
N LEU A 223 -2.03 -14.09 12.76
CA LEU A 223 -0.70 -14.57 13.10
C LEU A 223 -0.07 -13.67 14.16
N LEU A 224 -0.03 -12.36 13.91
CA LEU A 224 0.73 -11.44 14.75
C LEU A 224 0.05 -11.15 16.10
N GLY A 225 -1.26 -10.89 16.08
CA GLY A 225 -2.06 -10.61 17.26
C GLY A 225 -2.56 -11.88 17.94
N GLU A 226 -3.45 -12.64 17.29
CA GLU A 226 -4.13 -13.80 17.89
C GLU A 226 -3.12 -14.92 18.25
N THR A 227 -2.15 -15.21 17.39
CA THR A 227 -1.21 -16.33 17.61
C THR A 227 0.03 -15.91 18.39
N LEU A 228 0.71 -14.83 18.01
CA LEU A 228 1.97 -14.41 18.64
C LEU A 228 1.78 -13.47 19.84
N GLY A 229 0.55 -12.99 20.09
CA GLY A 229 0.23 -12.15 21.25
C GLY A 229 0.84 -10.75 21.18
N VAL A 230 1.15 -10.23 19.98
CA VAL A 230 1.63 -8.85 19.84
C VAL A 230 0.47 -7.90 20.08
N GLY A 231 0.67 -6.98 21.03
CA GLY A 231 -0.35 -6.01 21.43
C GLY A 231 -0.66 -4.97 20.36
N TYR A 232 -1.79 -4.27 20.54
CA TYR A 232 -2.24 -3.16 19.73
C TYR A 232 -2.18 -1.87 20.55
N GLU A 233 -1.56 -0.81 20.01
CA GLU A 233 -1.54 0.51 20.62
C GLU A 233 -2.72 1.34 20.09
N ASP A 234 -3.63 1.73 20.98
CA ASP A 234 -4.83 2.47 20.59
C ASP A 234 -4.57 4.00 20.52
N TRP A 235 -4.86 4.60 19.37
CA TRP A 235 -4.76 6.03 19.11
C TRP A 235 -6.11 6.76 19.05
N SER A 236 -7.20 6.13 19.49
CA SER A 236 -8.54 6.75 19.56
C SER A 236 -8.57 8.06 20.34
N HIS A 237 -7.64 8.24 21.28
CA HIS A 237 -7.46 9.48 22.04
C HIS A 237 -6.93 10.67 21.20
N TRP A 238 -6.33 10.42 20.04
CA TRP A 238 -5.91 11.45 19.06
C TRP A 238 -6.80 11.49 17.81
N LEU A 239 -7.37 10.34 17.41
CA LEU A 239 -8.08 10.17 16.14
C LEU A 239 -9.52 9.70 16.40
N PRO A 240 -10.53 10.59 16.31
CA PRO A 240 -11.88 10.29 16.79
C PRO A 240 -12.75 9.44 15.85
N CYS A 241 -12.36 9.27 14.58
CA CYS A 241 -13.18 8.55 13.59
C CYS A 241 -12.98 7.03 13.73
N ASP A 242 -14.05 6.28 13.96
CA ASP A 242 -14.04 4.82 14.10
C ASP A 242 -15.04 4.09 13.18
N ARG A 243 -15.72 4.81 12.28
CA ARG A 243 -16.71 4.28 11.33
C ARG A 243 -16.60 4.97 9.96
N ALA A 244 -16.98 4.26 8.91
CA ALA A 244 -17.10 4.75 7.55
C ALA A 244 -18.35 4.13 6.88
N VAL A 245 -18.90 4.82 5.88
CA VAL A 245 -19.96 4.32 4.99
C VAL A 245 -19.47 4.53 3.56
N ALA A 246 -19.44 3.47 2.76
CA ALA A 246 -18.92 3.45 1.39
C ALA A 246 -19.85 2.64 0.48
#